data_AF-A0A7V6GW20-F1
#
_entry.id   AF-A0A7V6GW20-F1
#
_cell.length_a   1.000
_cell.length_b   1.000
_cell.length_c   1.000
_cell.angle_alpha   90.00
_cell.angle_beta   90.00
_cell.angle_gamma   90.00
#
_symmetry.space_group_name_H-M   'P 1'
#
loop_
_entity.id
_entity.type
_entity.pdbx_description
1 polymer ?
#
loop_
_entity_poly.entity_id
_entity_poly.type
_entity_poly.pdbx_seq_one_letter_code
_entity_poly.pdbx_strand_id
1 'polypeptide(L)'
;MNFIYNGKIYASLKVMADALGLKTLYEEVSDSILLTRHSFYFNANYTYEDLYWLSRIVHAEAAHESYEGKVAVANVVLNRVRHDSFPDTIYGVIFDKAGGVQFTPVAAGTIYNDPSEEAIRAAKDALNGYNNVSWCLFFFNPKLAKSFWIADTCDFYKSIGNHDFYF
;
A
#
# COMPACT_ATOMS: atom_id res chain seq x y z
N MET A 1 -31.28 -11.21 8.69
CA MET A 1 -32.07 -9.97 8.76
C MET A 1 -31.26 -8.97 9.55
N ASN A 2 -30.96 -7.81 8.98
CA ASN A 2 -30.22 -6.77 9.69
C ASN A 2 -31.22 -5.87 10.43
N PHE A 3 -30.87 -5.41 11.63
CA PHE A 3 -31.73 -4.51 12.39
C PHE A 3 -30.90 -3.45 13.12
N ILE A 4 -31.53 -2.32 13.45
CA ILE A 4 -30.90 -1.23 14.19
C ILE A 4 -31.50 -1.22 15.59
N TYR A 5 -30.65 -1.21 16.61
CA TYR A 5 -31.07 -1.12 18.01
C TYR A 5 -30.09 -0.22 18.78
N ASN A 6 -30.62 0.78 19.48
CA ASN A 6 -29.84 1.81 20.21
C ASN A 6 -28.73 2.46 19.36
N GLY A 7 -29.04 2.81 18.10
CA GLY A 7 -28.08 3.42 17.17
C GLY A 7 -26.97 2.49 16.67
N LYS A 8 -27.00 1.19 17.02
CA LYS A 8 -26.06 0.18 16.54
C LYS A 8 -26.74 -0.71 15.50
N ILE A 9 -26.01 -0.99 14.41
CA ILE A 9 -26.44 -1.93 13.37
C ILE A 9 -26.04 -3.33 13.80
N TYR A 10 -27.01 -4.23 13.84
CA TYR A 10 -26.80 -5.65 14.04
C TYR A 10 -27.02 -6.35 12.71
N ALA A 11 -25.95 -6.95 12.20
CA ALA A 11 -25.97 -7.69 10.96
C ALA A 11 -25.90 -9.19 11.22
N SER A 12 -26.47 -9.98 10.30
CA SER A 12 -26.32 -11.44 10.36
C SER A 12 -24.84 -11.80 10.31
N LEU A 13 -24.38 -12.62 11.27
CA LEU A 13 -23.01 -13.11 11.31
C LEU A 13 -22.61 -13.80 10.00
N LYS A 14 -23.53 -14.56 9.38
CA LYS A 14 -23.32 -15.22 8.08
C LYS A 14 -23.07 -14.20 6.97
N VAL A 15 -23.88 -13.14 6.90
CA VAL A 15 -23.73 -12.08 5.88
C VAL A 15 -22.40 -11.34 6.06
N MET A 16 -22.01 -11.06 7.31
CA MET A 16 -20.71 -10.43 7.60
C MET A 16 -19.54 -11.36 7.28
N ALA A 17 -19.65 -12.64 7.63
CA ALA A 17 -18.64 -13.64 7.29
C ALA A 17 -18.46 -13.75 5.77
N ASP A 18 -19.56 -13.87 5.02
CA ASP A 18 -19.54 -13.93 3.55
C ASP A 18 -18.91 -12.66 2.95
N ALA A 19 -19.25 -11.47 3.46
CA ALA A 19 -18.66 -10.20 3.03
C ALA A 19 -17.15 -10.10 3.31
N LEU A 20 -16.67 -10.77 4.37
CA LEU A 20 -15.26 -10.82 4.76
C LEU A 20 -14.50 -11.99 4.12
N GLY A 21 -15.16 -12.79 3.28
CA GLY A 21 -14.58 -14.00 2.67
C GLY A 21 -14.27 -15.10 3.71
N LEU A 22 -15.05 -15.14 4.79
CA LEU A 22 -14.99 -16.14 5.83
C LEU A 22 -16.12 -17.16 5.64
N LYS A 23 -15.87 -18.42 5.97
CA LYS A 23 -16.88 -19.45 6.14
C LYS A 23 -17.29 -19.55 7.60
N THR A 24 -18.59 -19.77 7.81
CA THR A 24 -19.16 -20.11 9.12
C THR A 24 -19.33 -21.62 9.21
N LEU A 25 -18.91 -22.22 10.32
CA LEU A 25 -19.15 -23.62 10.67
C LEU A 25 -19.82 -23.65 12.04
N TYR A 26 -20.93 -24.37 12.17
CA TYR A 26 -21.59 -24.56 13.46
C TYR A 26 -21.04 -25.82 14.14
N GLU A 27 -20.69 -25.71 15.42
CA GLU A 27 -20.22 -26.82 16.24
C GLU A 27 -21.28 -27.17 17.30
N GLU A 28 -21.95 -28.30 17.09
CA GLU A 28 -23.07 -28.74 17.93
C GLU A 28 -22.69 -28.97 19.39
N VAL A 29 -21.49 -29.52 19.65
CA VAL A 29 -21.05 -29.89 21.00
C VAL A 29 -20.82 -28.67 21.88
N SER A 30 -20.33 -27.58 21.30
CA SER A 30 -20.01 -26.34 22.02
C SER A 30 -21.09 -25.26 21.87
N ASP A 31 -22.14 -25.53 21.09
CA ASP A 31 -23.15 -24.56 20.66
C ASP A 31 -22.52 -23.24 20.16
N SER A 32 -21.45 -23.37 19.36
CA SER A 32 -20.65 -22.24 18.91
C SER A 32 -20.55 -22.16 17.39
N ILE A 33 -20.21 -20.98 16.88
CA ILE A 33 -19.95 -20.74 15.45
C ILE A 33 -18.47 -20.47 15.29
N LEU A 34 -17.79 -21.35 14.55
CA LEU A 34 -16.42 -21.17 14.12
C LEU A 34 -16.38 -20.38 12.81
N LEU A 35 -15.63 -19.27 12.82
CA LEU A 35 -15.29 -18.54 11.61
C LEU A 35 -13.97 -19.07 11.07
N THR A 36 -13.98 -19.63 9.86
CA THR A 36 -12.79 -20.13 9.18
C THR A 36 -12.58 -19.32 7.91
N ARG A 37 -11.35 -18.89 7.67
CA ARG A 37 -10.98 -18.41 6.34
C ARG A 37 -10.47 -19.63 5.59
N HIS A 38 -11.08 -19.98 4.46
CA HIS A 38 -10.51 -21.02 3.63
C HIS A 38 -9.15 -20.49 3.15
N SER A 39 -8.07 -21.18 3.53
CA SER A 39 -6.67 -20.81 3.30
C SER A 39 -6.25 -20.86 1.82
N PHE A 40 -7.18 -20.60 0.90
CA PHE A 40 -6.99 -20.58 -0.55
C PHE A 40 -6.80 -19.17 -1.11
N TYR A 41 -6.89 -18.13 -0.28
CA TYR A 41 -6.24 -16.87 -0.56
C TYR A 41 -4.86 -16.95 0.07
N PHE A 42 -3.83 -16.89 -0.78
CA PHE A 42 -2.41 -16.77 -0.45
C PHE A 42 -2.18 -16.20 0.96
N ASN A 43 -1.27 -16.81 1.72
CA ASN A 43 -0.64 -16.15 2.87
C ASN A 43 0.03 -14.87 2.34
N ALA A 44 -0.74 -13.79 2.22
CA ALA A 44 -0.24 -12.47 1.94
C ALA A 44 0.66 -12.15 3.13
N ASN A 45 1.97 -12.03 2.88
CA ASN A 45 2.96 -11.65 3.89
C ASN A 45 2.87 -10.16 4.26
N TYR A 46 1.68 -9.57 4.15
CA TYR A 46 1.39 -8.17 4.39
C TYR A 46 0.02 -8.01 5.05
N THR A 47 -0.12 -6.98 5.86
CA THR A 47 -1.36 -6.66 6.56
C THR A 47 -2.33 -5.87 5.68
N TYR A 48 -3.58 -5.75 6.12
CA TYR A 48 -4.52 -4.80 5.47
C TYR A 48 -4.00 -3.36 5.51
N GLU A 49 -3.35 -2.98 6.62
CA GLU A 49 -2.79 -1.65 6.81
C GLU A 49 -1.65 -1.37 5.82
N ASP A 50 -0.78 -2.35 5.57
CA ASP A 50 0.28 -2.26 4.56
C ASP A 50 -0.29 -1.97 3.17
N LEU A 51 -1.30 -2.75 2.75
CA LEU A 51 -1.96 -2.54 1.47
C LEU A 51 -2.70 -1.20 1.43
N TYR A 52 -3.35 -0.80 2.53
CA TYR A 52 -4.09 0.44 2.64
C TYR A 52 -3.18 1.64 2.41
N TRP A 53 -2.05 1.72 3.13
CA TRP A 53 -1.14 2.85 3.00
C TRP A 53 -0.34 2.82 1.70
N LEU A 54 0.14 1.63 1.28
CA LEU A 54 0.93 1.51 0.06
C LEU A 54 0.10 1.88 -1.19
N SER A 55 -1.14 1.41 -1.27
CA SER A 55 -2.00 1.75 -2.42
C SER A 55 -2.34 3.24 -2.50
N ARG A 56 -2.53 3.91 -1.36
CA ARG A 56 -2.80 5.35 -1.28
C ARG A 56 -1.61 6.18 -1.71
N ILE A 57 -0.41 5.85 -1.24
CA ILE A 57 0.78 6.60 -1.66
C ILE A 57 1.08 6.39 -3.14
N VAL A 58 0.92 5.16 -3.65
CA VAL A 58 1.05 4.85 -5.09
C VAL A 58 0.05 5.66 -5.90
N HIS A 59 -1.20 5.76 -5.45
CA HIS A 59 -2.20 6.58 -6.13
C HIS A 59 -1.80 8.05 -6.13
N ALA A 60 -1.39 8.60 -4.98
CA ALA A 60 -1.08 10.01 -4.88
C ALA A 60 0.17 10.44 -5.67
N GLU A 61 1.18 9.58 -5.75
CA GLU A 61 2.44 9.85 -6.47
C GLU A 61 2.39 9.47 -7.96
N ALA A 62 1.59 8.46 -8.33
CA ALA A 62 1.67 7.84 -9.66
C ALA A 62 0.31 7.64 -10.34
N ALA A 63 -0.75 8.38 -9.95
CA ALA A 63 -2.08 8.29 -10.57
C ALA A 63 -2.04 8.35 -12.10
N HIS A 64 -1.25 9.27 -12.65
CA HIS A 64 -1.13 9.52 -14.09
C HIS A 64 0.02 8.77 -14.77
N GLU A 65 0.74 7.92 -14.04
CA GLU A 65 1.81 7.09 -14.58
C GLU A 65 1.28 5.76 -15.14
N SER A 66 2.11 5.06 -15.91
CA SER A 66 1.81 3.70 -16.35
C SER A 66 1.69 2.72 -15.18
N TYR A 67 1.15 1.53 -15.41
CA TYR A 67 1.11 0.46 -14.39
C TYR A 67 2.50 0.18 -13.80
N GLU A 68 3.53 0.11 -14.67
CA GLU A 68 4.91 -0.10 -14.23
C GLU A 68 5.43 1.07 -13.37
N GLY A 69 5.03 2.31 -13.66
CA GLY A 69 5.37 3.46 -12.82
C GLY A 69 4.73 3.38 -11.44
N LYS A 70 3.49 2.89 -11.36
CA LYS A 70 2.79 2.65 -10.08
C LYS A 70 3.48 1.56 -9.26
N VAL A 71 3.85 0.44 -9.88
CA VAL A 71 4.63 -0.64 -9.25
C VAL A 71 5.99 -0.12 -8.78
N ALA A 72 6.64 0.73 -9.57
CA ALA A 72 7.95 1.28 -9.25
C ALA A 72 7.93 2.15 -7.99
N VAL A 73 6.94 3.04 -7.86
CA VAL A 73 6.75 3.84 -6.64
C VAL A 73 6.48 2.94 -5.42
N ALA A 74 5.65 1.92 -5.57
CA ALA A 74 5.39 0.95 -4.50
C ALA A 74 6.69 0.28 -4.02
N ASN A 75 7.55 -0.12 -4.95
CA ASN A 75 8.82 -0.76 -4.64
C ASN A 75 9.82 0.18 -3.98
N VAL A 76 9.87 1.47 -4.33
CA VAL A 76 10.71 2.43 -3.59
C VAL A 76 10.32 2.50 -2.11
N VAL A 77 9.01 2.53 -1.80
CA VAL A 77 8.53 2.50 -0.41
C VAL A 77 8.96 1.20 0.28
N LEU A 78 8.77 0.05 -0.37
CA LEU A 78 9.17 -1.26 0.21
C LEU A 78 10.69 -1.43 0.33
N ASN A 79 11.48 -0.82 -0.55
CA ASN A 79 12.93 -0.80 -0.45
C ASN A 79 13.38 0.02 0.74
N ARG A 80 12.76 1.18 0.98
CA ARG A 80 13.01 1.98 2.18
C ARG A 80 12.67 1.20 3.46
N VAL A 81 11.54 0.49 3.50
CA VAL A 81 11.20 -0.39 4.64
C VAL A 81 12.30 -1.42 4.94
N ARG A 82 13.02 -1.89 3.92
CA ARG A 82 14.10 -2.89 4.04
C ARG A 82 15.48 -2.28 4.30
N HIS A 83 15.60 -0.95 4.30
CA HIS A 83 16.88 -0.26 4.34
C HIS A 83 17.07 0.43 5.69
N ASP A 84 18.20 0.16 6.36
CA ASP A 84 18.46 0.56 7.75
C ASP A 84 18.38 2.08 8.02
N SER A 85 18.55 2.91 6.99
CA SER A 85 18.43 4.37 7.10
C SER A 85 16.99 4.90 7.13
N PHE A 86 15.97 4.04 7.00
CA PHE A 86 14.55 4.43 6.99
C PHE A 86 13.75 3.64 8.03
N PRO A 87 12.52 4.10 8.36
CA PRO A 87 11.62 3.32 9.22
C PRO A 87 11.30 1.93 8.66
N ASP A 88 11.06 0.98 9.56
CA ASP A 88 10.84 -0.44 9.27
C ASP A 88 9.37 -0.81 8.98
N THR A 89 8.51 0.19 8.76
CA THR A 89 7.09 0.01 8.42
C THR A 89 6.68 0.89 7.26
N ILE A 90 5.72 0.44 6.44
CA ILE A 90 5.20 1.21 5.30
C ILE A 90 4.63 2.55 5.77
N TYR A 91 3.86 2.54 6.86
CA TYR A 91 3.36 3.77 7.47
C TYR A 91 4.51 4.68 7.91
N GLY A 92 5.52 4.12 8.60
CA GLY A 92 6.70 4.86 9.03
C GLY A 92 7.41 5.55 7.86
N VAL A 93 7.65 4.84 6.77
CA VAL A 93 8.29 5.40 5.56
C VAL A 93 7.47 6.51 4.92
N ILE A 94 6.14 6.33 4.80
CA ILE A 94 5.27 7.32 4.16
C ILE A 94 5.18 8.61 4.99
N PHE A 95 5.11 8.49 6.31
CA PHE A 95 4.92 9.62 7.22
C PHE A 95 6.20 10.13 7.88
N ASP A 96 7.36 9.63 7.44
CA ASP A 96 8.66 10.07 7.93
C ASP A 96 8.87 11.57 7.65
N LYS A 97 9.49 12.23 8.63
CA LYS A 97 9.82 13.65 8.63
C LYS A 97 11.31 13.90 8.82
N ALA A 98 12.12 12.85 8.92
CA ALA A 98 13.57 12.97 8.97
C ALA A 98 14.08 13.68 7.71
N GLY A 99 14.78 14.80 7.88
CA GLY A 99 15.26 15.61 6.75
C GLY A 99 14.16 16.34 5.95
N GLY A 100 12.91 16.34 6.42
CA GLY A 100 11.76 16.94 5.74
C GLY A 100 10.66 15.94 5.41
N VAL A 101 9.59 16.43 4.78
CA VAL A 101 8.47 15.59 4.33
C VAL A 101 8.95 14.72 3.18
N GLN A 102 8.91 13.39 3.35
CA GLN A 102 9.37 12.44 2.34
C GLN A 102 8.46 12.38 1.10
N PHE A 103 7.15 12.53 1.30
CA PHE A 103 6.14 12.47 0.23
C PHE A 103 5.22 13.68 0.29
N THR A 104 5.19 14.47 -0.80
CA THR A 104 4.38 15.70 -0.89
C THR A 104 2.89 15.49 -0.56
N PRO A 105 2.24 14.38 -0.98
CA PRO A 105 0.84 14.08 -0.65
C PRO A 105 0.51 14.02 0.84
N VAL A 106 1.48 13.73 1.71
CA VAL A 106 1.27 13.70 3.16
C VAL A 106 0.99 15.11 3.67
N ALA A 107 1.83 16.09 3.27
CA ALA A 107 1.64 17.48 3.64
C ALA A 107 0.42 18.12 2.94
N ALA A 108 0.12 17.69 1.71
CA ALA A 108 -1.03 18.18 0.95
C ALA A 108 -2.37 17.55 1.38
N GLY A 109 -2.36 16.50 2.20
CA GLY A 109 -3.54 15.75 2.62
C GLY A 109 -4.14 14.84 1.55
N THR A 110 -3.61 14.84 0.32
CA THR A 110 -4.09 13.99 -0.78
C THR A 110 -3.80 12.51 -0.57
N ILE A 111 -2.92 12.17 0.39
CA ILE A 111 -2.70 10.78 0.84
C ILE A 111 -3.99 10.09 1.35
N TYR A 112 -5.00 10.86 1.78
CA TYR A 112 -6.28 10.35 2.26
C TYR A 112 -7.33 10.16 1.15
N ASN A 113 -7.00 10.40 -0.12
CA ASN A 113 -7.88 10.11 -1.24
C ASN A 113 -7.95 8.61 -1.52
N ASP A 114 -9.12 8.14 -1.95
CA ASP A 114 -9.30 6.73 -2.27
C ASP A 114 -8.44 6.31 -3.47
N PRO A 115 -7.67 5.21 -3.36
CA PRO A 115 -6.80 4.77 -4.42
C PRO A 115 -7.61 4.15 -5.57
N SER A 116 -7.14 4.34 -6.79
CA SER A 116 -7.69 3.64 -7.96
C SER A 116 -7.44 2.13 -7.88
N GLU A 117 -8.28 1.34 -8.56
CA GLU A 117 -8.11 -0.12 -8.65
C GLU A 117 -6.72 -0.52 -9.18
N GLU A 118 -6.20 0.27 -10.11
CA GLU A 118 -4.86 0.06 -10.67
C GLU A 118 -3.76 0.29 -9.62
N ALA A 119 -3.88 1.30 -8.76
CA ALA A 119 -2.93 1.55 -7.67
C ALA A 119 -3.00 0.45 -6.60
N ILE A 120 -4.20 -0.04 -6.27
CA ILE A 120 -4.39 -1.19 -5.38
C ILE A 120 -3.71 -2.43 -5.96
N ARG A 121 -3.88 -2.69 -7.26
CA ARG A 121 -3.27 -3.85 -7.94
C ARG A 121 -1.75 -3.75 -7.96
N ALA A 122 -1.20 -2.58 -8.29
CA ALA A 122 0.24 -2.34 -8.28
C ALA A 122 0.86 -2.52 -6.88
N ALA A 123 0.20 -2.02 -5.84
CA ALA A 123 0.63 -2.22 -4.46
C ALA A 123 0.61 -3.70 -4.06
N LYS A 124 -0.42 -4.45 -4.43
CA LYS A 124 -0.49 -5.91 -4.19
C LYS A 124 0.64 -6.66 -4.89
N ASP A 125 0.92 -6.34 -6.14
CA ASP A 125 1.99 -7.00 -6.90
C ASP A 125 3.35 -6.74 -6.24
N ALA A 126 3.62 -5.50 -5.85
CA ALA A 126 4.85 -5.16 -5.13
C ALA A 126 4.96 -5.86 -3.77
N LEU A 127 3.88 -5.92 -2.99
CA LEU A 127 3.83 -6.64 -1.71
C LEU A 127 4.00 -8.16 -1.87
N ASN A 128 3.58 -8.70 -3.00
CA ASN A 128 3.80 -10.10 -3.39
C ASN A 128 5.21 -10.35 -3.97
N GLY A 129 6.06 -9.32 -4.04
CA GLY A 129 7.46 -9.44 -4.43
C GLY A 129 7.77 -9.08 -5.89
N TYR A 130 6.81 -8.57 -6.66
CA TYR A 130 7.10 -8.05 -8.01
C TYR A 130 7.82 -6.70 -7.91
N ASN A 131 9.13 -6.71 -8.13
CA ASN A 131 9.98 -5.53 -8.10
C ASN A 131 10.55 -5.20 -9.48
N ASN A 132 10.24 -4.01 -9.99
CA ASN A 132 10.70 -3.51 -11.28
C ASN A 132 11.71 -2.35 -11.18
N VAL A 133 12.20 -1.99 -9.99
CA VAL A 133 13.17 -0.90 -9.76
C VAL A 133 14.39 -1.31 -8.94
N SER A 134 14.67 -2.61 -8.80
CA SER A 134 15.82 -3.09 -8.02
C SER A 134 15.77 -2.50 -6.59
N TRP A 135 16.90 -2.03 -6.07
CA TRP A 135 17.05 -1.41 -4.75
C TRP A 135 16.91 0.12 -4.75
N CYS A 136 16.29 0.73 -5.77
CA CYS A 136 16.12 2.20 -5.79
C CYS A 136 15.42 2.70 -4.51
N LEU A 137 15.99 3.74 -3.90
CA LEU A 137 15.45 4.39 -2.69
C LEU A 137 14.84 5.76 -3.01
N PHE A 138 15.07 6.30 -4.20
CA PHE A 138 14.60 7.62 -4.58
C PHE A 138 13.95 7.63 -5.96
N PHE A 139 12.98 8.52 -6.13
CA PHE A 139 12.45 8.89 -7.43
C PHE A 139 12.01 10.35 -7.43
N PHE A 140 11.96 10.96 -8.60
CA PHE A 140 11.30 12.24 -8.80
C PHE A 140 10.93 12.44 -10.27
N ASN A 141 10.05 13.41 -10.55
CA ASN A 141 9.75 13.83 -11.91
C ASN A 141 10.71 14.98 -12.30
N PRO A 142 11.71 14.77 -13.18
CA PRO A 142 12.68 15.79 -13.53
C PRO A 142 12.08 17.02 -14.21
N LYS A 143 10.88 16.89 -14.80
CA LYS A 143 10.16 18.02 -15.44
C LYS A 143 9.46 18.90 -14.41
N LEU A 144 9.17 18.39 -13.21
CA LEU A 144 8.45 19.09 -12.15
C LEU A 144 9.30 19.38 -10.91
N ALA A 145 10.51 18.81 -10.85
CA ALA A 145 11.42 18.95 -9.73
C ALA A 145 11.81 20.41 -9.50
N LYS A 146 11.76 20.84 -8.24
CA LYS A 146 12.30 22.14 -7.81
C LYS A 146 13.71 22.02 -7.22
N SER A 147 14.17 20.79 -6.98
CA SER A 147 15.48 20.45 -6.45
C SER A 147 16.00 19.23 -7.21
N PHE A 148 17.29 19.24 -7.53
CA PHE A 148 17.98 18.18 -8.26
C PHE A 148 19.01 17.45 -7.40
N TRP A 149 19.01 17.66 -6.07
CA TRP A 149 19.95 17.01 -5.16
C TRP A 149 20.03 15.49 -5.39
N ILE A 150 18.89 14.81 -5.57
CA ILE A 150 18.86 13.36 -5.88
C ILE A 150 19.68 13.05 -7.15
N ALA A 151 19.48 13.81 -8.23
CA ALA A 151 20.23 13.60 -9.47
C ALA A 151 21.71 14.00 -9.35
N ASP A 152 22.04 14.92 -8.46
CA ASP A 152 23.41 15.39 -8.23
C ASP A 152 24.21 14.47 -7.28
N THR A 153 23.54 13.68 -6.42
CA THR A 153 24.20 12.90 -5.37
C THR A 153 23.91 11.40 -5.37
N CYS A 154 22.90 10.93 -6.07
CA CYS A 154 22.51 9.52 -6.13
C CYS A 154 22.79 8.92 -7.52
N ASP A 155 23.05 7.61 -7.57
CA ASP A 155 23.31 6.91 -8.82
C ASP A 155 22.01 6.66 -9.59
N PHE A 156 21.95 7.12 -10.83
CA PHE A 156 20.80 6.91 -11.71
C PHE A 156 20.64 5.43 -12.07
N TYR A 157 19.41 4.92 -11.99
CA TYR A 157 19.07 3.58 -12.45
C TYR A 157 18.36 3.59 -13.80
N LYS A 158 17.13 4.13 -13.86
CA LYS A 158 16.34 4.22 -15.09
C LYS A 158 15.16 5.17 -14.96
N SER A 159 14.56 5.50 -16.09
CA SER A 159 13.27 6.22 -16.17
C SER A 159 12.12 5.24 -16.43
N ILE A 160 11.00 5.42 -15.72
CA ILE A 160 9.71 4.78 -16.03
C ILE A 160 8.66 5.88 -16.09
N GLY A 161 8.06 6.07 -17.26
CA GLY A 161 7.08 7.16 -17.46
C GLY A 161 7.74 8.51 -17.25
N ASN A 162 7.21 9.33 -16.35
CA ASN A 162 7.79 10.64 -16.02
C ASN A 162 8.70 10.62 -14.79
N HIS A 163 8.98 9.45 -14.19
CA HIS A 163 9.85 9.34 -13.02
C HIS A 163 11.22 8.79 -13.38
N ASP A 164 12.25 9.42 -12.84
CA ASP A 164 13.60 8.90 -12.79
C ASP A 164 13.84 8.25 -11.42
N PHE A 165 14.44 7.07 -11.41
CA PHE A 165 14.69 6.27 -10.21
C PHE A 165 16.20 6.17 -9.95
N TYR A 166 16.58 6.26 -8.67
CA TYR A 166 17.96 6.31 -8.21
C TYR A 166 18.17 5.40 -7.00
N PHE A 167 19.39 4.89 -6.86
CA PHE A 167 19.83 4.12 -5.71
C PHE A 167 19.96 5.01 -4.46
#